data_AF-A0A9D7UNM8-F1
#
_entry.id   AF-A0A9D7UNM8-F1
#
_cell.length_a   1.000
_cell.length_b   1.000
_cell.length_c   1.000
_cell.angle_alpha   90.00
_cell.angle_beta   90.00
_cell.angle_gamma   90.00
#
_symmetry.space_group_name_H-M   'P 1'
#
loop_
_entity.id
_entity.type
_entity.pdbx_description
1 polymer ?
#
loop_
_entity_poly.entity_id
_entity_poly.type
_entity_poly.pdbx_seq_one_letter_code
_entity_poly.pdbx_strand_id
1 'polypeptide(L)'
;MTNETEIKEKFWKALKSDMTMFLGKAEGEDGHARPMTAQLEDEGFHGNLYSGPIWFFTSVDNGLYQKISDGDRAMAHFTSKGHDVWATVHGSLSTSQDRATIDRLWNRFVAAWYEGKDDPKIALIRLEPENAEIWIDASSIVAGVKMLLGIDPKEDYKDKVAEVSL
;
A
#
# COMPACT_ATOMS: atom_id res chain seq x y z
N MET A 1 -21.41 -6.72 2.50
CA MET A 1 -20.56 -7.89 2.20
C MET A 1 -20.01 -7.90 0.78
N THR A 2 -20.80 -7.90 -0.31
CA THR A 2 -20.25 -7.90 -1.69
C THR A 2 -19.35 -6.69 -1.99
N ASN A 3 -19.72 -5.51 -1.45
CA ASN A 3 -19.02 -4.27 -1.71
C ASN A 3 -17.60 -4.21 -1.08
N GLU A 4 -17.44 -4.66 0.16
CA GLU A 4 -16.13 -4.68 0.85
C GLU A 4 -15.10 -5.53 0.11
N THR A 5 -15.49 -6.71 -0.38
CA THR A 5 -14.61 -7.57 -1.18
C THR A 5 -14.18 -6.86 -2.46
N GLU A 6 -15.11 -6.28 -3.22
CA GLU A 6 -14.79 -5.53 -4.43
C GLU A 6 -13.87 -4.32 -4.14
N ILE A 7 -14.07 -3.65 -3.02
CA ILE A 7 -13.22 -2.54 -2.57
C ILE A 7 -11.79 -3.03 -2.27
N LYS A 8 -11.65 -4.14 -1.51
CA LYS A 8 -10.35 -4.77 -1.24
C LYS A 8 -9.64 -5.19 -2.52
N GLU A 9 -10.35 -5.83 -3.44
CA GLU A 9 -9.79 -6.26 -4.73
C GLU A 9 -9.27 -5.09 -5.56
N LYS A 10 -10.05 -3.99 -5.64
CA LYS A 10 -9.63 -2.77 -6.34
C LYS A 10 -8.41 -2.15 -5.69
N PHE A 11 -8.36 -2.08 -4.35
CA PHE A 11 -7.20 -1.59 -3.61
C PHE A 11 -5.95 -2.40 -3.90
N TRP A 12 -5.99 -3.73 -3.72
CA TRP A 12 -4.82 -4.57 -3.94
C TRP A 12 -4.34 -4.54 -5.39
N LYS A 13 -5.26 -4.51 -6.36
CA LYS A 13 -4.92 -4.35 -7.77
C LYS A 13 -4.23 -3.01 -8.04
N ALA A 14 -4.77 -1.91 -7.52
CA ALA A 14 -4.20 -0.57 -7.69
C ALA A 14 -2.83 -0.46 -7.01
N LEU A 15 -2.70 -0.97 -5.78
CA LEU A 15 -1.43 -0.97 -5.07
C LEU A 15 -0.35 -1.79 -5.81
N LYS A 16 -0.72 -2.96 -6.35
CA LYS A 16 0.21 -3.80 -7.14
C LYS A 16 0.73 -3.08 -8.39
N SER A 17 -0.10 -2.27 -9.06
CA SER A 17 0.31 -1.56 -10.28
C SER A 17 1.03 -0.24 -10.01
N ASP A 18 0.57 0.52 -9.01
CA ASP A 18 0.99 1.90 -8.79
C ASP A 18 2.08 2.02 -7.73
N MET A 19 2.15 1.05 -6.82
CA MET A 19 3.21 0.77 -5.84
C MET A 19 3.49 1.85 -4.80
N THR A 20 3.31 3.13 -5.09
CA THR A 20 3.78 4.20 -4.19
C THR A 20 2.82 4.41 -3.02
N MET A 21 3.32 4.27 -1.79
CA MET A 21 2.61 4.63 -0.56
C MET A 21 3.44 5.62 0.25
N PHE A 22 2.79 6.56 0.94
CA PHE A 22 3.43 7.36 1.98
C PHE A 22 3.42 6.56 3.28
N LEU A 23 4.60 6.14 3.74
CA LEU A 23 4.75 5.34 4.95
C LEU A 23 5.33 6.18 6.10
N GLY A 24 4.73 6.07 7.29
CA GLY A 24 5.24 6.68 8.51
C GLY A 24 4.89 5.86 9.75
N LYS A 25 5.65 6.08 10.83
CA LYS A 25 5.26 5.62 12.17
C LYS A 25 4.02 6.39 12.61
N ALA A 26 3.07 5.70 13.25
CA ALA A 26 1.85 6.31 13.77
C ALA A 26 2.14 7.19 15.00
N GLU A 27 3.20 6.84 15.74
CA GLU A 27 3.67 7.57 16.91
C GLU A 27 5.11 8.06 16.69
N GLY A 28 5.36 9.30 17.10
CA GLY A 28 6.65 9.97 16.93
C GLY A 28 6.85 10.62 15.56
N GLU A 29 7.97 11.32 15.40
CA GLU A 29 8.37 12.06 14.19
C GLU A 29 7.35 13.07 13.64
N ASP A 30 6.45 13.61 14.48
CA ASP A 30 5.38 14.53 14.06
C ASP A 30 4.54 13.99 12.87
N GLY A 31 4.41 12.66 12.76
CA GLY A 31 3.68 12.01 11.67
C GLY A 31 4.36 12.12 10.31
N HIS A 32 5.70 12.25 10.25
CA HIS A 32 6.43 12.41 8.99
C HIS A 32 6.41 11.14 8.12
N ALA A 33 5.41 11.06 7.24
CA ALA A 33 5.32 10.03 6.22
C ALA A 33 6.17 10.39 4.98
N ARG A 34 6.73 9.36 4.34
CA ARG A 34 7.58 9.51 3.14
C ARG A 34 7.18 8.54 2.04
N PRO A 35 7.30 8.90 0.76
CA PRO A 35 6.95 8.02 -0.34
C PRO A 35 7.91 6.82 -0.38
N MET A 36 7.36 5.63 -0.44
CA MET A 36 8.08 4.36 -0.57
C MET A 36 7.38 3.48 -1.61
N THR A 37 8.16 2.66 -2.33
CA THR A 37 7.64 1.72 -3.33
C THR A 37 7.27 0.41 -2.65
N ALA A 38 5.98 0.18 -2.48
CA ALA A 38 5.41 -1.07 -1.99
C ALA A 38 5.66 -2.19 -3.00
N GLN A 39 6.00 -3.36 -2.47
CA GLN A 39 6.07 -4.61 -3.20
C GLN A 39 5.23 -5.66 -2.49
N LEU A 40 4.48 -6.40 -3.30
CA LEU A 40 3.61 -7.47 -2.86
C LEU A 40 4.12 -8.77 -3.47
N GLU A 41 4.11 -9.84 -2.68
CA GLU A 41 4.55 -11.15 -3.14
C GLU A 41 3.46 -11.80 -4.00
N ASP A 42 3.81 -12.28 -5.19
CA ASP A 42 2.82 -12.91 -6.08
C ASP A 42 2.12 -14.11 -5.44
N GLU A 43 2.83 -14.85 -4.58
CA GLU A 43 2.31 -16.02 -3.86
C GLU A 43 1.23 -15.66 -2.82
N GLY A 44 1.19 -14.42 -2.33
CA GLY A 44 0.17 -13.97 -1.39
C GLY A 44 -1.16 -13.61 -2.04
N PHE A 45 -1.27 -13.68 -3.37
CA PHE A 45 -2.51 -13.41 -4.09
C PHE A 45 -3.38 -14.67 -4.21
N HIS A 46 -4.63 -14.56 -3.77
CA HIS A 46 -5.70 -15.52 -3.98
C HIS A 46 -6.80 -14.87 -4.82
N GLY A 47 -6.64 -14.92 -6.15
CA GLY A 47 -7.42 -14.10 -7.07
C GLY A 47 -6.96 -12.65 -7.03
N ASN A 48 -7.88 -11.70 -6.84
CA ASN A 48 -7.57 -10.27 -6.70
C ASN A 48 -7.35 -9.84 -5.24
N LEU A 49 -7.52 -10.76 -4.28
CA LEU A 49 -7.26 -10.51 -2.87
C LEU A 49 -5.82 -10.88 -2.54
N TYR A 50 -5.17 -10.04 -1.74
CA TYR A 50 -3.83 -10.28 -1.23
C TYR A 50 -3.91 -10.56 0.27
N SER A 51 -3.11 -11.53 0.72
CA SER A 51 -2.88 -11.84 2.13
C SER A 51 -1.38 -11.95 2.33
N GLY A 52 -0.78 -10.96 2.97
CA GLY A 52 0.65 -10.93 3.25
C GLY A 52 1.14 -9.54 3.63
N PRO A 53 2.44 -9.43 3.96
CA PRO A 53 3.06 -8.15 4.28
C PRO A 53 3.26 -7.28 3.03
N ILE A 54 3.27 -5.97 3.24
CA ILE A 54 3.70 -5.00 2.24
C ILE A 54 5.19 -4.70 2.47
N TRP A 55 6.01 -4.96 1.46
CA TRP A 55 7.46 -4.80 1.54
C TRP A 55 7.94 -3.51 0.91
N PHE A 56 8.96 -2.90 1.50
CA PHE A 56 9.62 -1.73 0.94
C PHE A 56 11.14 -1.92 0.97
N PHE A 57 11.77 -1.91 -0.20
CA PHE A 57 13.22 -1.84 -0.30
C PHE A 57 13.74 -0.50 0.23
N THR A 58 14.81 -0.57 1.02
CA THR A 58 15.47 0.59 1.62
C THR A 58 16.96 0.30 1.85
N SER A 59 17.63 1.19 2.57
CA SER A 59 19.01 1.00 3.02
C SER A 59 19.08 0.89 4.54
N VAL A 60 20.06 0.15 5.06
CA VAL A 60 20.45 0.17 6.49
C VAL A 60 20.79 1.58 7.00
N ASP A 61 21.17 2.49 6.10
CA ASP A 61 21.49 3.89 6.39
C ASP A 61 20.23 4.78 6.42
N ASN A 62 19.05 4.25 6.09
CA ASN A 62 17.80 5.02 6.01
C ASN A 62 17.30 5.41 7.40
N GLY A 63 16.98 6.69 7.60
CA GLY A 63 16.54 7.21 8.90
C GLY A 63 15.21 6.64 9.42
N LEU A 64 14.29 6.21 8.56
CA LEU A 64 13.08 5.49 9.00
C LEU A 64 13.45 4.07 9.43
N TYR A 65 14.23 3.35 8.62
CA TYR A 65 14.69 2.00 8.92
C TYR A 65 15.35 1.90 10.30
N GLN A 66 16.27 2.82 10.60
CA GLN A 66 17.00 2.83 11.88
C GLN A 66 16.12 3.15 13.10
N LYS A 67 14.94 3.72 12.90
CA LYS A 67 14.01 4.12 13.97
C LYS A 67 12.86 3.14 14.18
N ILE A 68 12.69 2.17 13.29
CA ILE A 68 11.68 1.12 13.42
C ILE A 68 12.17 0.08 14.42
N SER A 69 11.36 -0.16 15.45
CA SER A 69 11.44 -1.34 16.31
C SER A 69 10.37 -2.35 15.89
N ASP A 70 10.59 -3.62 16.20
CA ASP A 70 9.63 -4.69 15.89
C ASP A 70 8.28 -4.43 16.56
N GLY A 71 7.21 -4.40 15.77
CA GLY A 71 5.84 -4.14 16.23
C GLY A 71 5.45 -2.66 16.29
N ASP A 72 6.30 -1.73 15.86
CA ASP A 72 5.98 -0.29 15.84
C ASP A 72 4.70 -0.02 15.04
N ARG A 73 3.78 0.77 15.61
CA ARG A 73 2.55 1.16 14.90
C ARG A 73 2.84 2.06 13.72
N ALA A 74 2.15 1.84 12.62
CA ALA A 74 2.29 2.63 11.41
C ALA A 74 0.97 3.03 10.76
N MET A 75 1.06 4.10 9.98
CA MET A 75 0.05 4.50 9.01
C MET A 75 0.71 4.61 7.64
N ALA A 76 0.09 4.00 6.65
CA ALA A 76 0.50 4.08 5.26
C ALA A 76 -0.65 4.63 4.42
N HIS A 77 -0.40 5.70 3.66
CA HIS A 77 -1.39 6.35 2.82
C HIS A 77 -1.12 6.04 1.35
N PHE A 78 -2.18 5.67 0.62
CA PHE A 78 -2.10 5.33 -0.79
C PHE A 78 -3.10 6.15 -1.60
N THR A 79 -2.69 6.51 -2.81
CA THR A 79 -3.58 7.01 -3.84
C THR A 79 -3.18 6.37 -5.17
N SER A 80 -4.15 5.83 -5.91
CA SER A 80 -3.90 5.33 -7.26
C SER A 80 -3.54 6.49 -8.19
N LYS A 81 -2.76 6.22 -9.24
CA LYS A 81 -2.38 7.20 -10.27
C LYS A 81 -3.60 7.76 -11.00
N GLY A 82 -4.68 6.98 -11.09
CA GLY A 82 -5.95 7.39 -11.66
C GLY A 82 -6.78 8.30 -10.75
N HIS A 83 -6.37 8.47 -9.49
CA HIS A 83 -7.15 9.16 -8.46
C HIS A 83 -8.57 8.57 -8.36
N ASP A 84 -8.66 7.24 -8.32
CA ASP A 84 -9.90 6.49 -8.22
C ASP A 84 -9.92 5.49 -7.05
N VAL A 85 -8.79 5.31 -6.36
CA VAL A 85 -8.66 4.55 -5.12
C VAL A 85 -7.77 5.33 -4.16
N TRP A 86 -8.23 5.49 -2.92
CA TRP A 86 -7.45 5.99 -1.80
C TRP A 86 -7.53 5.02 -0.64
N ALA A 87 -6.47 4.92 0.14
CA ALA A 87 -6.49 4.11 1.35
C ALA A 87 -5.62 4.72 2.44
N THR A 88 -6.09 4.61 3.67
CA THR A 88 -5.27 4.73 4.87
C THR A 88 -5.17 3.35 5.48
N VAL A 89 -3.97 2.78 5.50
CA VAL A 89 -3.68 1.44 6.02
C VAL A 89 -3.01 1.58 7.37
N HIS A 90 -3.56 0.92 8.38
CA HIS A 90 -2.93 0.75 9.68
C HIS A 90 -2.27 -0.63 9.76
N GLY A 91 -1.16 -0.68 10.47
CA GLY A 91 -0.42 -1.92 10.66
C GLY A 91 0.73 -1.80 11.63
N SER A 92 1.56 -2.82 11.64
CA SER A 92 2.81 -2.85 12.40
C SER A 92 4.02 -2.92 11.48
N LEU A 93 5.11 -2.30 11.90
CA LEU A 93 6.38 -2.27 11.18
C LEU A 93 7.41 -3.19 11.82
N SER A 94 8.22 -3.77 10.97
CA SER A 94 9.48 -4.38 11.35
C SER A 94 10.51 -4.19 10.23
N THR A 95 11.77 -4.45 10.56
CA THR A 95 12.88 -4.38 9.62
C THR A 95 13.44 -5.77 9.35
N SER A 96 13.88 -6.02 8.12
CA SER A 96 14.46 -7.31 7.73
C SER A 96 15.62 -7.14 6.77
N GLN A 97 16.62 -8.01 6.87
CA GLN A 97 17.64 -8.24 5.85
C GLN A 97 17.61 -9.70 5.37
N ASP A 98 16.45 -10.38 5.50
CA ASP A 98 16.28 -11.76 5.07
C ASP A 98 16.54 -11.92 3.58
N ARG A 99 17.57 -12.71 3.27
CA ARG A 99 18.05 -12.96 1.91
C ARG A 99 17.02 -13.68 1.07
N ALA A 100 16.26 -14.60 1.64
CA ALA A 100 15.22 -15.32 0.89
C ALA A 100 14.11 -14.38 0.43
N THR A 101 13.69 -13.43 1.27
CA THR A 101 12.69 -12.41 0.91
C THR A 101 13.24 -11.41 -0.11
N ILE A 102 14.46 -10.90 0.10
CA ILE A 102 15.14 -10.06 -0.90
C ILE A 102 15.19 -10.79 -2.25
N ASP A 103 15.50 -12.08 -2.24
CA ASP A 103 15.64 -12.87 -3.45
C ASP A 103 14.36 -13.01 -4.25
N ARG A 104 13.22 -13.20 -3.57
CA ARG A 104 11.88 -13.32 -4.18
C ARG A 104 11.36 -11.99 -4.73
N LEU A 105 11.65 -10.88 -4.06
CA LEU A 105 11.20 -9.55 -4.46
C LEU A 105 12.12 -8.86 -5.48
N TRP A 106 13.33 -9.36 -5.66
CA TRP A 106 14.33 -8.74 -6.52
C TRP A 106 13.89 -8.66 -7.98
N ASN A 107 14.04 -7.49 -8.58
CA ASN A 107 13.76 -7.26 -9.99
C ASN A 107 14.66 -6.15 -10.56
N ARG A 108 14.62 -5.96 -11.88
CA ARG A 108 15.48 -4.98 -12.58
C ARG A 108 15.32 -3.53 -12.07
N PHE A 109 14.14 -3.16 -11.58
CA PHE A 109 13.88 -1.81 -11.09
C PHE A 109 14.52 -1.61 -9.71
N VAL A 110 14.44 -2.62 -8.84
CA VAL A 110 15.16 -2.63 -7.56
C VAL A 110 16.66 -2.61 -7.79
N ALA A 111 17.17 -3.45 -8.69
CA ALA A 111 18.59 -3.57 -8.98
C ALA A 111 19.26 -2.25 -9.40
N ALA A 112 18.51 -1.30 -9.96
CA ALA A 112 19.02 0.01 -10.35
C ALA A 112 19.45 0.90 -9.16
N TRP A 113 19.03 0.57 -7.95
CA TRP A 113 19.30 1.35 -6.73
C TRP A 113 20.46 0.81 -5.88
N TYR A 114 21.05 -0.32 -6.24
CA TYR A 114 22.06 -1.03 -5.46
C TYR A 114 23.22 -1.49 -6.33
N GLU A 115 24.38 -1.73 -5.72
CA GLU A 115 25.58 -2.22 -6.46
C GLU A 115 25.42 -3.68 -6.96
N GLY A 116 24.45 -4.39 -6.40
CA GLY A 116 24.10 -5.76 -6.77
C GLY A 116 23.20 -6.38 -5.72
N LYS A 117 22.79 -7.64 -5.95
CA LYS A 117 21.90 -8.35 -5.01
C LYS A 117 22.58 -8.58 -3.65
N ASP A 118 23.90 -8.63 -3.61
CA ASP A 118 24.71 -8.87 -2.40
C ASP A 118 25.18 -7.57 -1.72
N ASP A 119 24.66 -6.42 -2.15
CA ASP A 119 24.97 -5.13 -1.52
C ASP A 119 24.59 -5.18 -0.03
N PRO A 120 25.56 -4.98 0.90
CA PRO A 120 25.32 -5.09 2.33
C PRO A 120 24.37 -4.01 2.86
N LYS A 121 24.12 -2.97 2.07
CA LYS A 121 23.19 -1.91 2.43
C LYS A 121 21.74 -2.28 2.17
N ILE A 122 21.45 -3.33 1.40
CA ILE A 122 20.07 -3.74 1.13
C ILE A 122 19.39 -4.10 2.45
N ALA A 123 18.24 -3.47 2.65
CA ALA A 123 17.35 -3.79 3.74
C ALA A 123 15.89 -3.66 3.28
N LEU A 124 15.00 -4.27 4.06
CA LEU A 124 13.57 -4.25 3.86
C LEU A 124 12.90 -3.63 5.09
N ILE A 125 11.90 -2.79 4.83
CA ILE A 125 10.85 -2.49 5.81
C ILE A 125 9.67 -3.38 5.47
N ARG A 126 9.14 -4.06 6.49
CA ARG A 126 7.94 -4.90 6.42
C ARG A 126 6.81 -4.15 7.10
N LEU A 127 5.70 -3.96 6.40
CA LEU A 127 4.43 -3.53 6.98
C LEU A 127 3.48 -4.72 7.00
N GLU A 128 3.03 -5.10 8.19
CA GLU A 128 1.91 -6.04 8.35
C GLU A 128 0.61 -5.24 8.35
N PRO A 129 -0.16 -5.26 7.24
CA PRO A 129 -1.43 -4.54 7.18
C PRO A 129 -2.46 -5.23 8.09
N GLU A 130 -3.21 -4.46 8.86
CA GLU A 130 -4.21 -4.99 9.79
C GLU A 130 -5.62 -4.55 9.42
N ASN A 131 -5.78 -3.24 9.22
CA ASN A 131 -7.03 -2.64 8.80
C ASN A 131 -6.76 -1.46 7.88
N ALA A 132 -7.74 -1.14 7.05
CA ALA A 132 -7.69 0.03 6.20
C ALA A 132 -9.06 0.67 6.04
N GLU A 133 -9.06 1.99 5.98
CA GLU A 133 -10.16 2.73 5.42
C GLU A 133 -9.85 2.99 3.94
N ILE A 134 -10.75 2.57 3.05
CA ILE A 134 -10.56 2.62 1.60
C ILE A 134 -11.71 3.40 0.98
N TRP A 135 -11.37 4.36 0.12
CA TRP A 135 -12.31 5.16 -0.67
C TRP A 135 -12.13 4.87 -2.15
N ILE A 136 -13.23 4.67 -2.88
CA ILE A 136 -13.22 4.45 -4.33
C ILE A 136 -14.07 5.51 -5.01
N ASP A 137 -13.52 6.18 -6.03
CA ASP A 137 -14.30 7.14 -6.80
C ASP A 137 -15.34 6.41 -7.68
N ALA A 138 -16.52 7.02 -7.86
CA ALA A 138 -17.25 6.75 -9.10
C ALA A 138 -16.68 7.68 -10.15
N SER A 139 -15.70 7.17 -10.90
CA SER A 139 -15.08 7.82 -12.07
C SER A 139 -15.82 9.09 -12.52
N SER A 140 -15.18 10.25 -12.39
CA SER A 140 -15.71 11.57 -12.78
C SER A 140 -16.48 11.62 -14.11
N ILE A 141 -16.12 10.76 -15.08
CA ILE A 141 -16.83 10.58 -16.36
C ILE A 141 -18.24 10.00 -16.17
N VAL A 142 -18.39 8.94 -15.37
CA VAL A 142 -19.70 8.33 -15.05
C VAL A 142 -20.55 9.29 -14.24
N ALA A 143 -19.94 10.03 -13.30
CA ALA A 143 -20.63 11.09 -12.58
C ALA A 143 -21.14 12.19 -13.54
N GLY A 144 -20.32 12.63 -14.49
CA GLY A 144 -20.71 13.61 -15.52
C GLY A 144 -21.85 13.13 -16.42
N VAL A 145 -21.83 11.87 -16.87
CA VAL A 145 -22.93 11.27 -17.64
C VAL A 145 -24.21 11.18 -16.80
N LYS A 146 -24.11 10.77 -15.53
CA LYS A 146 -25.27 10.69 -14.63
C LYS A 146 -25.90 12.06 -14.36
N MET A 147 -25.08 13.10 -14.18
CA MET A 147 -25.56 14.47 -14.07
C MET A 147 -26.28 14.95 -15.33
N LEU A 148 -25.76 14.64 -16.53
CA LEU A 148 -26.46 14.93 -17.80
C LEU A 148 -27.81 14.20 -17.92
N LEU A 149 -27.94 13.03 -17.28
CA LEU A 149 -29.18 12.25 -17.23
C LEU A 149 -30.10 12.65 -16.05
N GLY A 150 -29.75 13.64 -15.24
CA GLY A 150 -30.56 14.12 -14.12
C GLY A 150 -30.57 13.20 -12.89
N ILE A 151 -29.62 12.26 -12.81
CA ILE A 151 -29.48 11.34 -11.67
C ILE A 151 -28.60 12.01 -10.60
N ASP A 152 -29.05 12.02 -9.33
CA ASP A 152 -28.29 12.56 -8.21
C ASP A 152 -27.09 11.64 -7.86
N PRO A 153 -25.84 12.09 -8.03
CA PRO A 153 -24.66 11.28 -7.75
C PRO A 153 -24.45 10.97 -6.25
N LYS A 154 -25.20 11.60 -5.34
CA LYS A 154 -25.07 11.40 -3.89
C LYS A 154 -25.62 10.07 -3.39
N GLU A 155 -26.59 9.47 -4.08
CA GLU A 155 -27.17 8.17 -3.69
C GLU A 155 -26.13 7.02 -3.77
N ASP A 156 -25.13 7.14 -4.65
CA ASP A 156 -24.07 6.13 -4.85
C ASP A 156 -22.90 6.23 -3.84
N TYR A 157 -22.88 7.23 -2.96
CA TYR A 157 -21.70 7.52 -2.11
C TYR A 157 -21.57 6.59 -0.90
N LYS A 158 -22.68 6.00 -0.43
CA LYS A 158 -22.70 5.09 0.72
C LYS A 158 -21.99 3.76 0.45
N ASP A 159 -21.85 3.40 -0.83
CA ASP A 159 -21.24 2.16 -1.28
C ASP A 159 -19.77 2.32 -1.73
N LYS A 160 -19.08 3.39 -1.33
CA LYS A 160 -17.74 3.73 -1.86
C LYS A 160 -16.65 3.86 -0.81
N VAL A 161 -17.02 3.71 0.46
CA VAL A 161 -16.10 3.76 1.59
C VAL A 161 -16.28 2.48 2.38
N ALA A 162 -15.17 1.83 2.72
CA ALA A 162 -15.20 0.68 3.59
C ALA A 162 -14.03 0.72 4.57
N GLU A 163 -14.33 0.42 5.83
CA GLU A 163 -13.35 -0.04 6.80
C GLU A 163 -13.26 -1.55 6.68
N VAL A 164 -12.06 -2.06 6.39
CA VAL A 164 -11.82 -3.47 6.12
C VAL A 164 -10.64 -3.97 6.95
N SER A 165 -10.70 -5.23 7.36
CA SER A 165 -9.49 -5.98 7.74
C SER A 165 -8.74 -6.37 6.48
N LEU A 166 -7.42 -6.20 6.48
CA LEU A 166 -6.58 -6.49 5.32
C LEU A 166 -6.03 -7.91 5.35
#